data_AF-A0A7W3D739-F1
#
_entry.id   AF-A0A7W3D739-F1
#
_cell.length_a   1.000
_cell.length_b   1.000
_cell.length_c   1.000
_cell.angle_alpha   90.00
_cell.angle_beta   90.00
_cell.angle_gamma   90.00
#
_symmetry.space_group_name_H-M   'P 1'
#
loop_
_entity.id
_entity.type
_entity.pdbx_description
1 polymer ?
#
loop_
_entity_poly.entity_id
_entity_poly.type
_entity_poly.pdbx_seq_one_letter_code
_entity_poly.pdbx_strand_id
1 'polypeptide(L)'
;MPEKKLSRRTFITAGSALVVLHSPAVRALEAARSVNIQDYNPNDWVASFRQAFAEGQTVVVPAGVVCENMNTGVFIPPGKTLRILGRMSGNGRGRFVLQEGSQVTGEGSGRLHNVTLDVRGSDCVIKGLAMSGFGPVTQIYIGGKTPRQMRNLMIDDITVSHANYGILRQGFHNQMDGVQITNGHFSDLQGDAIEWNVAINDRDILISDHVIERINCTNGNVNWGIGIGLAGSTYDNSYPDAQAVKNFVVANITGSDCRQLVHVENGKHFIIRNVNARNITPDFSKKAGIDNATIAIYGCDNFVIDNINMKQSAGMLIGYGVIKGRYLSIPQNFKLNNIHLDNSQLDSTLRGIQISSGNATSFVAITNVEMRRATLELHNQPQHLFLRNINVMQKSAVGPALKMHFDLRKDVRGKFMAKQDTLLSLANVHAVNEAGQSSVDIDRVNHKVVNVEAVNFQLPERVL
;
A
#
# COMPACT_ATOMS: atom_id res chain seq x y z
N MET A 1 -39.73 37.63 14.90
CA MET A 1 -38.83 36.74 15.66
C MET A 1 -37.44 36.87 15.05
N PRO A 2 -36.39 37.25 15.79
CA PRO A 2 -35.08 37.45 15.20
C PRO A 2 -34.30 36.12 15.12
N GLU A 3 -33.60 35.94 14.00
CA GLU A 3 -32.70 34.83 13.70
C GLU A 3 -31.58 34.70 14.76
N LYS A 4 -31.47 33.53 15.39
CA LYS A 4 -30.32 33.19 16.24
C LYS A 4 -29.18 32.67 15.38
N LYS A 5 -28.17 33.52 15.16
CA LYS A 5 -26.85 33.12 14.64
C LYS A 5 -26.16 32.19 15.65
N LEU A 6 -25.87 30.96 15.23
CA LEU A 6 -25.04 30.01 15.97
C LEU A 6 -23.58 30.47 15.93
N SER A 7 -22.97 30.67 17.11
CA SER A 7 -21.57 31.11 17.23
C SER A 7 -20.60 29.92 17.23
N ARG A 8 -19.36 30.15 16.75
CA ARG A 8 -18.24 29.17 16.74
C ARG A 8 -17.95 28.48 18.09
N ARG A 9 -18.45 28.99 19.22
CA ARG A 9 -18.30 28.36 20.54
C ARG A 9 -19.29 27.22 20.80
N THR A 10 -20.41 27.14 20.07
CA THR A 10 -21.41 26.07 20.25
C THR A 10 -21.04 24.78 19.48
N PHE A 11 -20.10 24.86 18.53
CA PHE A 11 -19.60 23.70 17.78
C PHE A 11 -18.49 22.91 18.50
N ILE A 12 -17.86 23.49 19.53
CA ILE A 12 -16.73 22.86 20.23
C ILE A 12 -17.20 22.00 21.42
N THR A 13 -18.45 22.11 21.85
CA THR A 13 -19.00 21.33 22.98
C THR A 13 -19.78 20.07 22.56
N ALA A 14 -20.00 19.86 21.25
CA ALA A 14 -20.67 18.67 20.72
C ALA A 14 -19.70 17.63 20.11
N GLY A 15 -18.39 17.91 20.11
CA GLY A 15 -17.34 17.08 19.52
C GLY A 15 -16.48 16.29 20.52
N SER A 16 -16.94 16.11 21.75
CA SER A 16 -16.12 15.49 22.83
C SER A 16 -16.77 14.27 23.49
N ALA A 17 -17.72 13.61 22.82
CA ALA A 17 -18.37 12.40 23.31
C ALA A 17 -17.95 11.16 22.50
N LEU A 18 -16.64 10.93 22.40
CA LEU A 18 -16.06 9.59 22.20
C LEU A 18 -14.58 9.61 22.65
N VAL A 19 -14.34 10.24 23.80
CA VAL A 19 -13.18 9.89 24.61
C VAL A 19 -13.56 8.57 25.28
N VAL A 20 -12.90 7.48 24.89
CA VAL A 20 -12.95 6.22 25.64
C VAL A 20 -12.45 6.52 27.05
N LEU A 21 -13.40 6.70 27.97
CA LEU A 21 -13.15 6.81 29.39
C LEU A 21 -12.54 5.47 29.84
N HIS A 22 -11.21 5.42 29.93
CA HIS A 22 -10.51 4.43 30.74
C HIS A 22 -10.73 4.73 32.22
N SER A 23 -11.96 4.57 32.69
CA SER A 23 -12.31 4.64 34.10
C SER A 23 -12.11 3.27 34.77
N PRO A 24 -11.62 3.21 36.02
CA PRO A 24 -11.43 1.95 36.76
C PRO A 24 -12.71 1.09 36.87
N ALA A 25 -13.89 1.71 36.80
CA ALA A 25 -15.18 1.05 36.80
C ALA A 25 -15.44 0.21 35.53
N VAL A 26 -14.90 0.60 34.36
CA VAL A 26 -14.98 -0.18 33.11
C VAL A 26 -14.08 -1.41 33.19
N ARG A 27 -12.87 -1.29 33.76
CA ARG A 27 -11.99 -2.43 34.05
C ARG A 27 -12.61 -3.42 35.05
N ALA A 28 -13.36 -2.94 36.04
CA ALA A 28 -14.05 -3.79 37.00
C ALA A 28 -15.27 -4.52 36.39
N LEU A 29 -15.92 -3.95 35.37
CA LEU A 29 -16.97 -4.62 34.58
C LEU A 29 -16.40 -5.59 33.54
N GLU A 30 -15.23 -5.32 32.94
CA GLU A 30 -14.51 -6.25 32.05
C GLU A 30 -14.02 -7.50 32.81
N ALA A 31 -13.56 -7.34 34.05
CA ALA A 31 -13.15 -8.45 34.92
C ALA A 31 -14.32 -9.39 35.30
N ALA A 32 -15.56 -8.94 35.18
CA ALA A 32 -16.72 -9.68 35.67
C ALA A 32 -17.18 -10.84 34.75
N ARG A 33 -16.59 -11.03 33.55
CA ARG A 33 -16.91 -12.17 32.66
C ARG A 33 -15.72 -12.67 31.81
N SER A 34 -14.51 -12.70 32.33
CA SER A 34 -13.41 -13.44 31.69
C SER A 34 -13.48 -14.93 32.03
N VAL A 35 -13.29 -15.80 31.05
CA VAL A 35 -13.19 -17.26 31.24
C VAL A 35 -11.84 -17.75 30.71
N ASN A 36 -11.23 -18.73 31.38
CA ASN A 36 -9.96 -19.33 30.97
C ASN A 36 -10.25 -20.57 30.12
N ILE A 37 -9.63 -20.68 28.94
CA ILE A 37 -9.84 -21.83 28.06
C ILE A 37 -9.42 -23.17 28.70
N GLN A 38 -8.52 -23.14 29.70
CA GLN A 38 -8.09 -24.33 30.45
C GLN A 38 -9.21 -24.97 31.29
N ASP A 39 -10.27 -24.22 31.58
CA ASP A 39 -11.42 -24.73 32.36
C ASP A 39 -12.35 -25.62 31.51
N TYR A 40 -12.06 -25.75 30.21
CA TYR A 40 -12.83 -26.51 29.22
C TYR A 40 -12.05 -27.74 28.71
N ASN A 41 -12.73 -28.60 27.94
CA ASN A 41 -12.16 -29.86 27.46
C ASN A 41 -10.93 -29.64 26.55
N PRO A 42 -9.72 -30.08 26.94
CA PRO A 42 -8.51 -29.87 26.14
C PRO A 42 -8.41 -30.80 24.92
N ASN A 43 -9.28 -31.81 24.83
CA ASN A 43 -9.32 -32.74 23.69
C ASN A 43 -10.16 -32.24 22.51
N ASP A 44 -10.97 -31.19 22.73
CA ASP A 44 -11.76 -30.55 21.67
C ASP A 44 -11.80 -29.03 21.88
N TRP A 45 -10.71 -28.38 21.47
CA TRP A 45 -10.59 -26.92 21.58
C TRP A 45 -11.69 -26.18 20.81
N VAL A 46 -12.18 -26.71 19.70
CA VAL A 46 -13.23 -26.04 18.91
C VAL A 46 -14.55 -25.98 19.69
N ALA A 47 -14.97 -27.10 20.28
CA ALA A 47 -16.15 -27.12 21.16
C ALA A 47 -15.92 -26.25 22.40
N SER A 48 -14.74 -26.35 23.01
CA SER A 48 -14.35 -25.56 24.19
C SER A 48 -14.42 -24.05 23.94
N PHE A 49 -13.92 -23.55 22.81
CA PHE A 49 -14.05 -22.12 22.49
C PHE A 49 -15.51 -21.70 22.29
N ARG A 50 -16.34 -22.53 21.65
CA ARG A 50 -17.77 -22.22 21.48
C ARG A 50 -18.47 -22.11 22.82
N GLN A 51 -18.19 -23.02 23.74
CA GLN A 51 -18.74 -22.99 25.09
C GLN A 51 -18.21 -21.78 25.87
N ALA A 52 -16.90 -21.53 25.83
CA ALA A 52 -16.27 -20.39 26.49
C ALA A 52 -16.85 -19.05 26.03
N PHE A 53 -17.10 -18.88 24.73
CA PHE A 53 -17.77 -17.68 24.22
C PHE A 53 -19.24 -17.60 24.58
N ALA A 54 -19.93 -18.71 24.88
CA ALA A 54 -21.31 -18.65 25.39
C ALA A 54 -21.34 -18.10 26.82
N GLU A 55 -20.31 -18.40 27.63
CA GLU A 55 -20.26 -18.11 29.07
C GLU A 55 -19.54 -16.79 29.40
N GLY A 56 -18.47 -16.45 28.69
CA GLY A 56 -17.61 -15.30 28.97
C GLY A 56 -17.72 -14.17 27.94
N GLN A 57 -17.45 -12.93 28.36
CA GLN A 57 -17.22 -11.79 27.46
C GLN A 57 -15.81 -11.81 26.85
N THR A 58 -14.84 -12.28 27.64
CA THR A 58 -13.46 -12.46 27.20
C THR A 58 -13.06 -13.91 27.41
N VAL A 59 -12.62 -14.57 26.35
CA VAL A 59 -12.02 -15.91 26.43
C VAL A 59 -10.51 -15.73 26.43
N VAL A 60 -9.85 -16.24 27.47
CA VAL A 60 -8.40 -16.12 27.65
C VAL A 60 -7.72 -17.46 27.34
N VAL A 61 -6.74 -17.44 26.43
CA VAL A 61 -5.76 -18.51 26.24
C VAL A 61 -4.50 -18.09 27.00
N PRO A 62 -4.24 -18.61 28.22
CA PRO A 62 -3.15 -18.10 29.05
C PRO A 62 -1.78 -18.51 28.52
N ALA A 63 -0.74 -17.82 29.01
CA ALA A 63 0.64 -18.15 28.67
C ALA A 63 0.96 -19.61 29.02
N GLY A 64 1.76 -20.26 28.17
CA GLY A 64 2.12 -21.68 28.31
C GLY A 64 1.06 -22.67 27.83
N VAL A 65 -0.16 -22.22 27.48
CA VAL A 65 -1.18 -23.10 26.89
C VAL A 65 -1.03 -23.15 25.37
N VAL A 66 -1.14 -24.37 24.84
CA VAL A 66 -1.18 -24.62 23.40
C VAL A 66 -2.52 -25.26 23.04
N CYS A 67 -3.34 -24.54 22.28
CA CYS A 67 -4.56 -25.09 21.70
C CYS A 67 -4.25 -25.62 20.29
N GLU A 68 -4.02 -26.94 20.19
CA GLU A 68 -3.73 -27.61 18.92
C GLU A 68 -5.00 -28.00 18.15
N ASN A 69 -4.83 -28.51 16.92
CA ASN A 69 -5.92 -29.04 16.10
C ASN A 69 -7.07 -28.05 15.84
N MET A 70 -6.77 -26.74 15.87
CA MET A 70 -7.69 -25.69 15.44
C MET A 70 -7.86 -25.77 13.92
N ASN A 71 -8.73 -26.67 13.46
CA ASN A 71 -8.86 -27.06 12.05
C ASN A 71 -10.23 -26.71 11.45
N THR A 72 -11.09 -26.05 12.24
CA THR A 72 -12.45 -25.63 11.86
C THR A 72 -12.70 -24.20 12.30
N GLY A 73 -13.69 -23.55 11.70
CA GLY A 73 -14.11 -22.21 12.09
C GLY A 73 -14.80 -22.14 13.45
N VAL A 74 -14.38 -21.15 14.24
CA VAL A 74 -15.03 -20.69 15.46
C VAL A 74 -15.49 -19.25 15.23
N PHE A 75 -16.76 -18.96 15.46
CA PHE A 75 -17.28 -17.60 15.38
C PHE A 75 -17.09 -16.93 16.74
N ILE A 76 -16.44 -15.76 16.75
CA ILE A 76 -16.40 -14.89 17.92
C ILE A 76 -17.72 -14.12 17.91
N PRO A 77 -18.60 -14.27 18.92
CA PRO A 77 -19.86 -13.55 18.95
C PRO A 77 -19.64 -12.03 19.00
N PRO A 78 -20.63 -11.22 18.54
CA PRO A 78 -20.52 -9.77 18.54
C PRO A 78 -20.08 -9.20 19.90
N GLY A 79 -19.16 -8.24 19.86
CA GLY A 79 -18.64 -7.54 21.04
C GLY A 79 -17.70 -8.35 21.95
N LYS A 80 -17.42 -9.62 21.63
CA LYS A 80 -16.58 -10.48 22.48
C LYS A 80 -15.10 -10.40 22.12
N THR A 81 -14.27 -10.74 23.11
CA THR A 81 -12.82 -10.69 22.98
C THR A 81 -12.19 -12.07 23.11
N LEU A 82 -11.29 -12.40 22.19
CA LEU A 82 -10.34 -13.50 22.33
C LEU A 82 -8.98 -12.94 22.73
N ARG A 83 -8.54 -13.21 23.96
CA ARG A 83 -7.24 -12.77 24.47
C ARG A 83 -6.26 -13.94 24.47
N ILE A 84 -5.20 -13.84 23.69
CA ILE A 84 -4.25 -14.93 23.41
C ILE A 84 -2.90 -14.58 24.02
N LEU A 85 -2.56 -15.17 25.16
CA LEU A 85 -1.23 -15.08 25.77
C LEU A 85 -0.39 -16.35 25.53
N GLY A 86 -1.05 -17.44 25.13
CA GLY A 86 -0.43 -18.71 24.74
C GLY A 86 -0.28 -18.86 23.22
N ARG A 87 -0.45 -20.09 22.73
CA ARG A 87 -0.35 -20.45 21.31
C ARG A 87 -1.61 -21.16 20.84
N MET A 88 -2.04 -20.85 19.63
CA MET A 88 -3.04 -21.64 18.90
C MET A 88 -2.44 -22.19 17.61
N SER A 89 -2.74 -23.45 17.29
CA SER A 89 -2.15 -24.14 16.13
C SER A 89 -3.17 -25.00 15.40
N GLY A 90 -3.11 -24.95 14.08
CA GLY A 90 -3.99 -25.69 13.18
C GLY A 90 -3.25 -26.24 11.97
N ASN A 91 -4.02 -26.73 11.00
CA ASN A 91 -3.52 -27.26 9.73
C ASN A 91 -3.75 -26.30 8.54
N GLY A 92 -4.16 -25.06 8.80
CA GLY A 92 -4.48 -24.05 7.78
C GLY A 92 -5.96 -23.96 7.42
N ARG A 93 -6.82 -24.86 7.94
CA ARG A 93 -8.28 -24.79 7.74
C ARG A 93 -9.00 -24.06 8.88
N GLY A 94 -8.40 -24.01 10.07
CA GLY A 94 -8.96 -23.33 11.22
C GLY A 94 -9.01 -21.82 11.08
N ARG A 95 -10.03 -21.24 11.69
CA ARG A 95 -10.22 -19.79 11.69
C ARG A 95 -11.00 -19.30 12.90
N PHE A 96 -10.72 -18.07 13.31
CA PHE A 96 -11.61 -17.30 14.17
C PHE A 96 -12.31 -16.26 13.31
N VAL A 97 -13.65 -16.31 13.28
CA VAL A 97 -14.46 -15.39 12.48
C VAL A 97 -14.91 -14.24 13.37
N LEU A 98 -14.38 -13.04 13.12
CA LEU A 98 -14.71 -11.83 13.87
C LEU A 98 -16.04 -11.26 13.36
N GLN A 99 -17.00 -11.08 14.28
CA GLN A 99 -18.28 -10.41 14.04
C GLN A 99 -18.21 -8.94 14.52
N GLU A 100 -19.32 -8.19 14.40
CA GLU A 100 -19.42 -6.80 14.87
C GLU A 100 -18.80 -6.59 16.26
N GLY A 101 -17.87 -5.65 16.40
CA GLY A 101 -17.22 -5.31 17.67
C GLY A 101 -16.31 -6.39 18.26
N SER A 102 -16.02 -7.48 17.53
CA SER A 102 -15.18 -8.57 18.04
C SER A 102 -13.71 -8.18 18.09
N GLN A 103 -12.98 -8.67 19.09
CA GLN A 103 -11.57 -8.37 19.25
C GLN A 103 -10.73 -9.64 19.39
N VAL A 104 -9.51 -9.59 18.85
CA VAL A 104 -8.49 -10.61 19.06
C VAL A 104 -7.19 -9.92 19.47
N THR A 105 -6.73 -10.15 20.69
CA THR A 105 -5.59 -9.46 21.28
C THR A 105 -4.56 -10.44 21.80
N GLY A 106 -3.26 -10.10 21.79
CA GLY A 106 -2.21 -10.99 22.31
C GLY A 106 -1.10 -10.37 23.15
N GLU A 107 -1.14 -9.05 23.40
CA GLU A 107 -0.18 -8.35 24.26
C GLU A 107 1.30 -8.64 23.91
N GLY A 108 1.59 -8.89 22.62
CA GLY A 108 2.94 -9.21 22.11
C GLY A 108 3.41 -10.65 22.36
N SER A 109 2.67 -11.43 23.14
CA SER A 109 3.01 -12.82 23.51
C SER A 109 2.22 -13.85 22.71
N GLY A 110 0.98 -13.53 22.34
CA GLY A 110 0.07 -14.42 21.63
C GLY A 110 0.59 -14.89 20.28
N ARG A 111 0.51 -16.21 20.04
CA ARG A 111 0.96 -16.84 18.80
C ARG A 111 -0.17 -17.57 18.09
N LEU A 112 -0.30 -17.32 16.79
CA LEU A 112 -1.11 -18.11 15.86
C LEU A 112 -0.18 -18.82 14.87
N HIS A 113 -0.42 -20.11 14.67
CA HIS A 113 0.28 -20.89 13.65
C HIS A 113 -0.71 -21.67 12.81
N ASN A 114 -0.75 -21.42 11.50
CA ASN A 114 -1.69 -22.06 10.57
C ASN A 114 -3.17 -21.91 10.97
N VAL A 115 -3.55 -20.74 11.50
CA VAL A 115 -4.92 -20.36 11.86
C VAL A 115 -5.19 -18.96 11.31
N THR A 116 -6.31 -18.77 10.60
CA THR A 116 -6.67 -17.48 10.01
C THR A 116 -7.58 -16.67 10.94
N LEU A 117 -7.37 -15.35 11.01
CA LEU A 117 -8.37 -14.41 11.52
C LEU A 117 -9.23 -13.91 10.36
N ASP A 118 -10.54 -14.13 10.44
CA ASP A 118 -11.49 -13.95 9.34
C ASP A 118 -12.50 -12.84 9.69
N VAL A 119 -12.26 -11.62 9.19
CA VAL A 119 -13.01 -10.42 9.56
C VAL A 119 -14.29 -10.27 8.72
N ARG A 120 -15.45 -10.28 9.39
CA ARG A 120 -16.78 -10.24 8.77
C ARG A 120 -17.73 -9.16 9.32
N GLY A 121 -17.29 -8.36 10.28
CA GLY A 121 -18.08 -7.28 10.88
C GLY A 121 -17.29 -5.98 11.04
N SER A 122 -17.97 -4.94 11.52
CA SER A 122 -17.39 -3.63 11.85
C SER A 122 -16.73 -3.62 13.23
N ASP A 123 -16.04 -2.53 13.54
CA ASP A 123 -15.49 -2.21 14.87
C ASP A 123 -14.58 -3.33 15.42
N CYS A 124 -13.94 -4.08 14.51
CA CYS A 124 -13.08 -5.20 14.86
C CYS A 124 -11.68 -4.73 15.20
N VAL A 125 -11.05 -5.37 16.20
CA VAL A 125 -9.67 -5.09 16.61
C VAL A 125 -8.85 -6.37 16.55
N ILE A 126 -7.69 -6.30 15.90
CA ILE A 126 -6.66 -7.34 15.92
C ILE A 126 -5.38 -6.68 16.42
N LYS A 127 -4.82 -7.12 17.56
CA LYS A 127 -3.68 -6.41 18.16
C LYS A 127 -2.68 -7.29 18.91
N GLY A 128 -1.39 -6.99 18.75
CA GLY A 128 -0.35 -7.55 19.63
C GLY A 128 -0.15 -9.04 19.43
N LEU A 129 -0.18 -9.53 18.19
CA LEU A 129 -0.13 -10.94 17.85
C LEU A 129 1.03 -11.24 16.92
N ALA A 130 1.62 -12.43 17.06
CA ALA A 130 2.43 -12.97 16.00
C ALA A 130 1.78 -14.17 15.30
N MET A 131 1.87 -14.17 13.98
CA MET A 131 1.19 -15.10 13.10
C MET A 131 2.20 -15.74 12.14
N SER A 132 2.01 -17.02 11.83
CA SER A 132 2.92 -17.76 10.97
C SER A 132 2.28 -18.99 10.34
N GLY A 133 2.96 -19.55 9.35
CA GLY A 133 2.63 -20.83 8.75
C GLY A 133 2.03 -20.72 7.36
N PHE A 134 2.42 -21.68 6.51
CA PHE A 134 2.07 -21.75 5.09
C PHE A 134 0.79 -22.54 4.79
N GLY A 135 0.13 -23.08 5.81
CA GLY A 135 -1.12 -23.81 5.67
C GLY A 135 -2.25 -22.97 5.08
N PRO A 136 -2.59 -21.80 5.66
CA PRO A 136 -3.58 -20.91 5.08
C PRO A 136 -2.99 -20.03 3.96
N VAL A 137 -3.86 -19.54 3.07
CA VAL A 137 -3.47 -18.55 2.06
C VAL A 137 -3.08 -17.22 2.70
N THR A 138 -3.75 -16.82 3.79
CA THR A 138 -3.49 -15.57 4.52
C THR A 138 -3.63 -15.77 6.03
N GLN A 139 -2.90 -14.98 6.82
CA GLN A 139 -3.08 -14.94 8.27
C GLN A 139 -4.32 -14.13 8.68
N ILE A 140 -4.58 -13.01 8.00
CA ILE A 140 -5.79 -12.21 8.19
C ILE A 140 -6.54 -12.11 6.86
N TYR A 141 -7.80 -12.53 6.85
CA TYR A 141 -8.71 -12.40 5.70
C TYR A 141 -9.80 -11.38 6.02
N ILE A 142 -10.10 -10.48 5.08
CA ILE A 142 -11.10 -9.43 5.27
C ILE A 142 -12.09 -9.42 4.09
N GLY A 143 -13.38 -9.49 4.40
CA GLY A 143 -14.46 -9.42 3.42
C GLY A 143 -15.27 -10.71 3.31
N GLY A 144 -16.15 -10.79 2.33
CA GLY A 144 -17.01 -11.95 2.08
C GLY A 144 -17.81 -11.84 0.79
N LYS A 145 -18.61 -12.88 0.52
CA LYS A 145 -19.42 -12.96 -0.70
C LYS A 145 -20.74 -12.20 -0.58
N THR A 146 -21.22 -12.00 0.65
CA THR A 146 -22.46 -11.28 0.92
C THR A 146 -22.18 -9.79 0.99
N PRO A 147 -22.91 -8.94 0.25
CA PRO A 147 -22.75 -7.50 0.35
C PRO A 147 -22.97 -6.99 1.77
N ARG A 148 -22.02 -6.18 2.26
CA ARG A 148 -22.03 -5.60 3.60
C ARG A 148 -21.25 -4.30 3.63
N GLN A 149 -21.74 -3.35 4.41
CA GLN A 149 -20.99 -2.17 4.83
C GLN A 149 -20.35 -2.47 6.18
N MET A 150 -19.03 -2.39 6.23
CA MET A 150 -18.22 -2.56 7.44
C MET A 150 -17.44 -1.27 7.68
N ARG A 151 -17.02 -1.05 8.92
CA ARG A 151 -16.25 0.14 9.30
C ARG A 151 -15.30 -0.12 10.46
N ASN A 152 -14.39 0.81 10.70
CA ASN A 152 -13.58 0.92 11.92
C ASN A 152 -12.77 -0.35 12.23
N LEU A 153 -12.07 -0.88 11.22
CA LEU A 153 -11.16 -2.00 11.41
C LEU A 153 -9.81 -1.47 11.90
N MET A 154 -9.35 -1.98 13.04
CA MET A 154 -8.00 -1.74 13.55
C MET A 154 -7.19 -3.04 13.54
N ILE A 155 -6.04 -3.00 12.89
CA ILE A 155 -5.00 -4.03 12.97
C ILE A 155 -3.72 -3.33 13.41
N ASP A 156 -3.24 -3.61 14.61
CA ASP A 156 -2.12 -2.87 15.19
C ASP A 156 -1.11 -3.81 15.86
N ASP A 157 0.17 -3.48 15.76
CA ASP A 157 1.23 -4.18 16.50
C ASP A 157 1.22 -5.70 16.24
N ILE A 158 1.30 -6.09 14.97
CA ILE A 158 1.33 -7.50 14.56
C ILE A 158 2.69 -7.89 13.99
N THR A 159 3.09 -9.14 14.18
CA THR A 159 4.21 -9.74 13.48
C THR A 159 3.72 -10.87 12.61
N VAL A 160 4.00 -10.87 11.31
CA VAL A 160 3.70 -11.98 10.43
C VAL A 160 4.99 -12.48 9.80
N SER A 161 5.31 -13.76 10.00
CA SER A 161 6.49 -14.34 9.39
C SER A 161 6.27 -15.76 8.88
N HIS A 162 7.06 -16.19 7.90
CA HIS A 162 7.03 -17.57 7.39
C HIS A 162 5.62 -18.01 6.99
N ALA A 163 4.97 -17.19 6.15
CA ALA A 163 3.60 -17.38 5.73
C ALA A 163 3.43 -17.11 4.23
N ASN A 164 2.25 -17.40 3.71
CA ASN A 164 1.84 -16.94 2.39
C ASN A 164 1.55 -15.43 2.46
N TYR A 165 0.29 -15.02 2.59
CA TYR A 165 -0.07 -13.62 2.81
C TYR A 165 -0.09 -13.24 4.29
N GLY A 166 0.25 -11.99 4.57
CA GLY A 166 -0.01 -11.38 5.87
C GLY A 166 -1.49 -11.02 6.01
N ILE A 167 -1.90 -9.99 5.29
CA ILE A 167 -3.28 -9.49 5.26
C ILE A 167 -3.79 -9.55 3.82
N LEU A 168 -4.99 -10.12 3.64
CA LEU A 168 -5.67 -10.19 2.34
C LEU A 168 -7.12 -9.69 2.47
N ARG A 169 -7.41 -8.56 1.85
CA ARG A 169 -8.77 -8.04 1.65
C ARG A 169 -9.22 -8.36 0.23
N GLN A 170 -10.43 -8.92 0.12
CA GLN A 170 -11.11 -9.11 -1.17
C GLN A 170 -12.37 -8.25 -1.23
N GLY A 171 -12.25 -7.12 -1.92
CA GLY A 171 -13.09 -5.94 -1.78
C GLY A 171 -14.48 -6.01 -2.39
N PHE A 172 -14.61 -6.65 -3.55
CA PHE A 172 -15.67 -6.39 -4.53
C PHE A 172 -17.11 -6.30 -4.00
N HIS A 173 -17.50 -7.18 -3.06
CA HIS A 173 -18.86 -7.21 -2.53
C HIS A 173 -19.08 -6.33 -1.30
N ASN A 174 -18.02 -5.97 -0.59
CA ASN A 174 -18.12 -5.26 0.69
C ASN A 174 -17.57 -3.85 0.59
N GLN A 175 -17.92 -3.06 1.59
CA GLN A 175 -17.29 -1.78 1.89
C GLN A 175 -16.58 -1.90 3.23
N MET A 176 -15.41 -1.27 3.33
CA MET A 176 -14.75 -0.94 4.57
C MET A 176 -14.48 0.57 4.64
N ASP A 177 -14.93 1.21 5.70
CA ASP A 177 -14.76 2.65 5.95
C ASP A 177 -14.00 2.88 7.26
N GLY A 178 -12.93 3.68 7.26
CA GLY A 178 -12.11 3.92 8.44
C GLY A 178 -11.28 2.69 8.81
N VAL A 179 -10.23 2.43 8.05
CA VAL A 179 -9.28 1.32 8.30
C VAL A 179 -7.98 1.86 8.83
N GLN A 180 -7.44 1.21 9.86
CA GLN A 180 -6.09 1.47 10.37
C GLN A 180 -5.32 0.16 10.46
N ILE A 181 -4.23 0.06 9.69
CA ILE A 181 -3.26 -1.02 9.78
C ILE A 181 -1.93 -0.37 10.14
N THR A 182 -1.47 -0.60 11.37
CA THR A 182 -0.34 0.13 11.94
C THR A 182 0.66 -0.77 12.65
N ASN A 183 1.91 -0.33 12.78
CA ASN A 183 2.93 -0.94 13.64
C ASN A 183 3.20 -2.43 13.36
N GLY A 184 3.02 -2.87 12.12
CA GLY A 184 3.21 -4.26 11.70
C GLY A 184 4.64 -4.58 11.24
N HIS A 185 5.11 -5.79 11.53
CA HIS A 185 6.35 -6.36 10.99
C HIS A 185 6.04 -7.60 10.15
N PHE A 186 6.35 -7.55 8.86
CA PHE A 186 6.11 -8.62 7.91
C PHE A 186 7.44 -9.13 7.36
N SER A 187 7.70 -10.44 7.50
CA SER A 187 8.95 -11.03 7.03
C SER A 187 8.80 -12.40 6.41
N ASP A 188 9.68 -12.76 5.48
CA ASP A 188 9.81 -14.15 5.00
C ASP A 188 8.50 -14.70 4.41
N LEU A 189 7.84 -13.88 3.60
CA LEU A 189 6.54 -14.19 3.00
C LEU A 189 6.66 -14.66 1.56
N GLN A 190 5.82 -15.64 1.19
CA GLN A 190 5.66 -16.09 -0.20
C GLN A 190 4.61 -15.27 -0.97
N GLY A 191 3.60 -14.77 -0.27
CA GLY A 191 2.57 -13.88 -0.81
C GLY A 191 2.86 -12.43 -0.43
N ASP A 192 1.81 -11.63 -0.36
CA ASP A 192 1.95 -10.20 -0.10
C ASP A 192 1.88 -9.92 1.40
N ALA A 193 2.56 -8.86 1.86
CA ALA A 193 2.47 -8.48 3.28
C ALA A 193 1.07 -7.91 3.57
N ILE A 194 0.60 -6.97 2.76
CA ILE A 194 -0.75 -6.40 2.82
C ILE A 194 -1.29 -6.25 1.40
N GLU A 195 -2.36 -7.00 1.08
CA GLU A 195 -3.03 -6.92 -0.21
C GLU A 195 -4.48 -6.45 -0.03
N TRP A 196 -4.77 -5.26 -0.56
CA TRP A 196 -6.07 -4.59 -0.50
C TRP A 196 -6.76 -4.59 -1.87
N ASN A 197 -7.24 -5.79 -2.25
CA ASN A 197 -7.63 -6.10 -3.62
C ASN A 197 -9.09 -5.75 -3.94
N VAL A 198 -9.34 -5.18 -5.13
CA VAL A 198 -10.67 -4.81 -5.67
C VAL A 198 -11.53 -4.03 -4.67
N ALA A 199 -10.92 -3.04 -4.01
CA ALA A 199 -11.50 -2.30 -2.90
C ALA A 199 -12.27 -1.04 -3.33
N ILE A 200 -13.09 -1.17 -4.38
CA ILE A 200 -13.75 -0.04 -5.06
C ILE A 200 -14.77 0.72 -4.20
N ASN A 201 -15.24 0.10 -3.12
CA ASN A 201 -16.21 0.70 -2.20
C ASN A 201 -15.55 1.25 -0.93
N ASP A 202 -14.31 0.85 -0.66
CA ASP A 202 -13.59 1.16 0.56
C ASP A 202 -13.08 2.62 0.52
N ARG A 203 -12.89 3.23 1.70
CA ARG A 203 -12.41 4.61 1.85
C ARG A 203 -11.81 4.83 3.24
N ASP A 204 -11.06 5.91 3.37
CA ASP A 204 -10.46 6.36 4.63
C ASP A 204 -9.56 5.29 5.24
N ILE A 205 -8.59 4.84 4.44
CA ILE A 205 -7.66 3.76 4.76
C ILE A 205 -6.29 4.35 5.13
N LEU A 206 -5.77 3.97 6.30
CA LEU A 206 -4.40 4.22 6.72
C LEU A 206 -3.64 2.89 6.83
N ILE A 207 -2.52 2.80 6.11
CA ILE A 207 -1.54 1.73 6.24
C ILE A 207 -0.21 2.39 6.61
N SER A 208 0.27 2.23 7.84
CA SER A 208 1.47 2.95 8.28
C SER A 208 2.35 2.25 9.30
N ASP A 209 3.58 2.76 9.42
CA ASP A 209 4.52 2.38 10.47
C ASP A 209 4.90 0.90 10.40
N HIS A 210 5.20 0.43 9.18
CA HIS A 210 5.50 -0.97 8.92
C HIS A 210 6.97 -1.23 8.60
N VAL A 211 7.45 -2.38 9.07
CA VAL A 211 8.68 -3.01 8.59
C VAL A 211 8.30 -4.18 7.69
N ILE A 212 8.77 -4.17 6.44
CA ILE A 212 8.47 -5.20 5.45
C ILE A 212 9.79 -5.70 4.86
N GLU A 213 10.12 -6.96 5.06
CA GLU A 213 11.41 -7.51 4.65
C GLU A 213 11.30 -8.92 4.07
N ARG A 214 12.15 -9.25 3.09
CA ARG A 214 12.26 -10.62 2.53
C ARG A 214 10.92 -11.15 2.01
N ILE A 215 10.25 -10.33 1.19
CA ILE A 215 9.03 -10.73 0.50
C ILE A 215 9.43 -11.32 -0.85
N ASN A 216 9.36 -12.65 -0.95
CA ASN A 216 9.95 -13.40 -2.06
C ASN A 216 9.10 -14.62 -2.44
N CYS A 217 8.28 -14.45 -3.47
CA CYS A 217 7.50 -15.53 -4.06
C CYS A 217 8.42 -16.50 -4.82
N THR A 218 8.69 -17.65 -4.22
CA THR A 218 9.53 -18.71 -4.80
C THR A 218 8.72 -19.91 -5.30
N ASN A 219 7.46 -20.02 -4.87
CA ASN A 219 6.55 -21.12 -5.19
C ASN A 219 5.92 -21.03 -6.60
N GLY A 220 6.16 -19.94 -7.35
CA GLY A 220 5.70 -19.77 -8.73
C GLY A 220 4.29 -19.19 -8.88
N ASN A 221 3.65 -18.76 -7.80
CA ASN A 221 2.37 -18.07 -7.88
C ASN A 221 2.52 -16.72 -8.60
N VAL A 222 1.60 -16.47 -9.53
CA VAL A 222 1.56 -15.24 -10.33
C VAL A 222 0.97 -14.11 -9.49
N ASN A 223 1.53 -12.90 -9.64
CA ASN A 223 1.16 -11.67 -8.94
C ASN A 223 1.31 -11.73 -7.42
N TRP A 224 2.20 -12.59 -6.91
CA TRP A 224 2.52 -12.68 -5.48
C TRP A 224 3.88 -12.06 -5.18
N GLY A 225 4.05 -11.61 -3.95
CA GLY A 225 5.32 -11.12 -3.41
C GLY A 225 5.45 -9.59 -3.47
N ILE A 226 4.33 -8.88 -3.36
CA ILE A 226 4.24 -7.44 -3.18
C ILE A 226 4.32 -7.11 -1.69
N GLY A 227 4.97 -6.00 -1.32
CA GLY A 227 4.89 -5.48 0.04
C GLY A 227 3.46 -5.05 0.40
N ILE A 228 3.02 -3.92 -0.13
CA ILE A 228 1.68 -3.36 0.07
C ILE A 228 1.03 -3.13 -1.30
N GLY A 229 -0.08 -3.79 -1.58
CA GLY A 229 -0.88 -3.61 -2.79
C GLY A 229 -2.25 -3.03 -2.51
N LEU A 230 -2.69 -2.07 -3.32
CA LEU A 230 -4.06 -1.54 -3.33
C LEU A 230 -4.60 -1.50 -4.75
N ALA A 231 -5.77 -2.10 -4.97
CA ALA A 231 -6.33 -2.25 -6.31
C ALA A 231 -7.79 -1.82 -6.42
N GLY A 232 -8.10 -1.08 -7.49
CA GLY A 232 -9.45 -0.93 -8.02
C GLY A 232 -9.93 -2.19 -8.76
N SER A 233 -10.94 -2.07 -9.63
CA SER A 233 -11.49 -3.22 -10.37
C SER A 233 -11.02 -3.37 -11.81
N THR A 234 -10.85 -2.27 -12.54
CA THR A 234 -10.45 -2.29 -13.96
C THR A 234 -10.03 -0.90 -14.42
N TYR A 235 -9.34 -0.81 -15.56
CA TYR A 235 -8.93 0.45 -16.19
C TYR A 235 -9.96 0.97 -17.19
N ASP A 236 -10.14 2.29 -17.22
CA ASP A 236 -10.97 3.02 -18.16
C ASP A 236 -10.43 4.46 -18.37
N ASN A 237 -10.46 4.96 -19.62
CA ASN A 237 -9.92 6.30 -19.97
C ASN A 237 -10.79 7.46 -19.48
N SER A 238 -12.00 7.20 -18.98
CA SER A 238 -12.85 8.16 -18.29
C SER A 238 -12.57 8.24 -16.78
N TYR A 239 -11.73 7.35 -16.25
CA TYR A 239 -11.38 7.26 -14.83
C TYR A 239 -12.61 7.29 -13.92
N PRO A 240 -13.55 6.34 -14.04
CA PRO A 240 -14.76 6.35 -13.23
C PRO A 240 -14.43 6.08 -11.76
N ASP A 241 -14.86 6.98 -10.87
CA ASP A 241 -14.60 6.86 -9.43
C ASP A 241 -15.11 5.53 -8.86
N ALA A 242 -16.22 5.00 -9.40
CA ALA A 242 -16.81 3.74 -8.95
C ALA A 242 -15.94 2.49 -9.19
N GLN A 243 -14.88 2.59 -10.01
CA GLN A 243 -13.95 1.48 -10.27
C GLN A 243 -12.64 1.61 -9.49
N ALA A 244 -12.36 2.78 -8.91
CA ALA A 244 -11.08 3.06 -8.28
C ALA A 244 -11.08 2.74 -6.78
N VAL A 245 -9.93 2.26 -6.28
CA VAL A 245 -9.62 2.34 -4.83
C VAL A 245 -9.24 3.78 -4.51
N LYS A 246 -9.72 4.35 -3.40
CA LYS A 246 -9.52 5.78 -3.13
C LYS A 246 -9.49 6.18 -1.67
N ASN A 247 -9.03 7.41 -1.43
CA ASN A 247 -8.96 8.05 -0.12
C ASN A 247 -8.13 7.21 0.86
N PHE A 248 -6.85 7.03 0.54
CA PHE A 248 -5.95 6.24 1.37
C PHE A 248 -4.57 6.87 1.51
N VAL A 249 -3.90 6.48 2.60
CA VAL A 249 -2.53 6.89 2.90
C VAL A 249 -1.69 5.66 3.20
N VAL A 250 -0.56 5.54 2.50
CA VAL A 250 0.53 4.62 2.84
C VAL A 250 1.68 5.46 3.39
N ALA A 251 2.05 5.27 4.65
CA ALA A 251 3.03 6.14 5.29
C ALA A 251 4.04 5.40 6.18
N ASN A 252 5.23 5.96 6.33
CA ASN A 252 6.23 5.50 7.31
C ASN A 252 6.59 4.02 7.12
N ILE A 253 6.98 3.65 5.91
CA ILE A 253 7.31 2.27 5.54
C ILE A 253 8.82 2.09 5.49
N THR A 254 9.33 1.08 6.20
CA THR A 254 10.70 0.60 6.03
C THR A 254 10.66 -0.73 5.30
N GLY A 255 11.14 -0.76 4.06
CA GLY A 255 11.06 -1.93 3.18
C GLY A 255 12.42 -2.45 2.76
N SER A 256 12.63 -3.77 2.76
CA SER A 256 13.80 -4.37 2.12
C SER A 256 13.56 -5.72 1.47
N ASP A 257 14.47 -6.09 0.57
CA ASP A 257 14.59 -7.45 0.05
C ASP A 257 13.29 -7.97 -0.56
N CYS A 258 12.68 -7.15 -1.43
CA CYS A 258 11.49 -7.52 -2.18
C CYS A 258 11.58 -7.04 -3.63
N ARG A 259 10.70 -7.57 -4.47
CA ARG A 259 10.63 -7.19 -5.89
C ARG A 259 9.87 -5.90 -6.09
N GLN A 260 8.77 -5.76 -5.37
CA GLN A 260 7.86 -4.63 -5.44
C GLN A 260 7.38 -4.26 -4.04
N LEU A 261 7.65 -3.03 -3.58
CA LEU A 261 7.34 -2.65 -2.20
C LEU A 261 5.93 -2.06 -2.06
N VAL A 262 5.59 -1.03 -2.83
CA VAL A 262 4.24 -0.45 -2.86
C VAL A 262 3.68 -0.53 -4.28
N HIS A 263 2.47 -1.06 -4.40
CA HIS A 263 1.72 -1.22 -5.63
C HIS A 263 0.36 -0.53 -5.53
N VAL A 264 0.02 0.28 -6.52
CA VAL A 264 -1.32 0.82 -6.66
C VAL A 264 -1.79 0.66 -8.10
N GLU A 265 -2.95 0.05 -8.28
CA GLU A 265 -3.61 -0.03 -9.58
C GLU A 265 -5.01 0.55 -9.54
N ASN A 266 -5.31 1.41 -10.51
CA ASN A 266 -6.57 2.14 -10.61
C ASN A 266 -6.95 2.85 -9.30
N GLY A 267 -5.99 3.59 -8.75
CA GLY A 267 -6.15 4.34 -7.49
C GLY A 267 -6.48 5.82 -7.71
N LYS A 268 -7.18 6.43 -6.75
CA LYS A 268 -7.45 7.88 -6.69
C LYS A 268 -7.31 8.49 -5.31
N HIS A 269 -6.98 9.79 -5.25
CA HIS A 269 -6.97 10.57 -4.01
C HIS A 269 -6.12 9.93 -2.91
N PHE A 270 -4.85 9.65 -3.21
CA PHE A 270 -3.99 8.95 -2.27
C PHE A 270 -2.62 9.60 -2.09
N ILE A 271 -2.01 9.26 -0.97
CA ILE A 271 -0.69 9.74 -0.58
C ILE A 271 0.18 8.54 -0.22
N ILE A 272 1.37 8.48 -0.81
CA ILE A 272 2.44 7.58 -0.37
C ILE A 272 3.55 8.47 0.18
N ARG A 273 3.94 8.31 1.45
CA ARG A 273 4.98 9.16 2.04
C ARG A 273 5.89 8.49 3.05
N ASN A 274 7.07 9.08 3.25
CA ASN A 274 8.03 8.64 4.26
C ASN A 274 8.40 7.15 4.09
N VAL A 275 8.91 6.78 2.92
CA VAL A 275 9.30 5.41 2.62
C VAL A 275 10.82 5.32 2.59
N ASN A 276 11.39 4.41 3.38
CA ASN A 276 12.79 4.04 3.34
C ASN A 276 12.92 2.63 2.77
N ALA A 277 13.49 2.51 1.57
CA ALA A 277 13.59 1.24 0.86
C ALA A 277 15.04 0.86 0.56
N ARG A 278 15.38 -0.41 0.76
CA ARG A 278 16.70 -0.96 0.44
C ARG A 278 16.59 -2.27 -0.33
N ASN A 279 17.48 -2.49 -1.30
CA ASN A 279 17.58 -3.77 -2.00
C ASN A 279 16.23 -4.22 -2.62
N ILE A 280 15.62 -3.30 -3.38
CA ILE A 280 14.39 -3.57 -4.12
C ILE A 280 14.77 -3.92 -5.56
N THR A 281 14.98 -5.20 -5.81
CA THR A 281 15.70 -5.67 -7.01
C THR A 281 14.94 -6.76 -7.78
N PRO A 282 15.30 -7.01 -9.04
CA PRO A 282 14.68 -8.08 -9.84
C PRO A 282 14.93 -9.51 -9.35
N ASP A 283 15.81 -9.70 -8.36
CA ASP A 283 16.22 -11.03 -7.90
C ASP A 283 15.14 -11.70 -7.04
N PHE A 284 14.35 -10.91 -6.34
CA PHE A 284 13.18 -11.37 -5.59
C PHE A 284 11.99 -11.61 -6.52
N SER A 285 11.12 -12.56 -6.16
CA SER A 285 9.84 -12.88 -6.83
C SER A 285 9.94 -12.97 -8.37
N LYS A 286 11.09 -13.41 -8.91
CA LYS A 286 11.43 -13.30 -10.34
C LYS A 286 10.43 -13.97 -11.28
N LYS A 287 9.76 -15.02 -10.81
CA LYS A 287 8.78 -15.80 -11.58
C LYS A 287 7.33 -15.37 -11.35
N ALA A 288 7.08 -14.39 -10.48
CA ALA A 288 5.72 -13.98 -10.13
C ALA A 288 5.06 -13.07 -11.18
N GLY A 289 5.81 -12.58 -12.18
CA GLY A 289 5.23 -11.76 -13.25
C GLY A 289 4.89 -10.32 -12.87
N ILE A 290 5.25 -9.86 -11.67
CA ILE A 290 5.14 -8.45 -11.26
C ILE A 290 6.37 -7.65 -11.75
N ASP A 291 6.21 -6.35 -11.95
CA ASP A 291 7.32 -5.45 -12.25
C ASP A 291 8.22 -5.26 -11.01
N ASN A 292 9.50 -4.96 -11.25
CA ASN A 292 10.40 -4.55 -10.17
C ASN A 292 10.35 -3.02 -9.97
N ALA A 293 9.97 -2.57 -8.78
CA ALA A 293 9.93 -1.15 -8.40
C ALA A 293 9.77 -0.99 -6.87
N THR A 294 10.36 0.03 -6.26
CA THR A 294 9.97 0.43 -4.90
C THR A 294 8.53 0.92 -4.89
N ILE A 295 8.12 1.72 -5.87
CA ILE A 295 6.73 2.15 -6.02
C ILE A 295 6.28 1.90 -7.46
N ALA A 296 5.24 1.10 -7.62
CA ALA A 296 4.59 0.80 -8.88
C ALA A 296 3.16 1.38 -8.88
N ILE A 297 2.86 2.24 -9.85
CA ILE A 297 1.57 2.94 -9.99
C ILE A 297 1.05 2.66 -11.40
N TYR A 298 -0.16 2.13 -11.51
CA TYR A 298 -0.79 1.83 -12.79
C TYR A 298 -2.15 2.50 -12.90
N GLY A 299 -2.31 3.33 -13.92
CA GLY A 299 -3.57 4.00 -14.27
C GLY A 299 -4.29 4.73 -13.15
N CYS A 300 -3.52 5.44 -12.34
CA CYS A 300 -4.01 6.21 -11.21
C CYS A 300 -4.24 7.69 -11.55
N ASP A 301 -5.05 8.38 -10.75
CA ASP A 301 -5.34 9.81 -10.89
C ASP A 301 -5.32 10.49 -9.52
N ASN A 302 -4.88 11.75 -9.45
CA ASN A 302 -4.89 12.56 -8.23
C ASN A 302 -4.14 11.92 -7.04
N PHE A 303 -2.81 11.94 -7.10
CA PHE A 303 -1.98 11.35 -6.04
C PHE A 303 -0.69 12.11 -5.74
N VAL A 304 -0.14 11.88 -4.56
CA VAL A 304 1.13 12.47 -4.11
C VAL A 304 2.06 11.36 -3.62
N ILE A 305 3.31 11.42 -4.06
CA ILE A 305 4.40 10.60 -3.53
C ILE A 305 5.46 11.55 -2.97
N ASP A 306 5.74 11.44 -1.67
CA ASP A 306 6.57 12.41 -0.96
C ASP A 306 7.57 11.76 0.01
N ASN A 307 8.79 12.29 0.07
CA ASN A 307 9.83 11.87 1.00
C ASN A 307 10.15 10.36 0.91
N ILE A 308 10.78 9.98 -0.20
CA ILE A 308 11.12 8.58 -0.50
C ILE A 308 12.63 8.44 -0.59
N ASN A 309 13.21 7.61 0.27
CA ASN A 309 14.63 7.30 0.28
C ASN A 309 14.86 5.87 -0.19
N MET A 310 15.63 5.70 -1.26
CA MET A 310 15.89 4.41 -1.89
C MET A 310 17.39 4.14 -1.98
N LYS A 311 17.81 2.95 -1.57
CA LYS A 311 19.19 2.46 -1.76
C LYS A 311 19.15 1.13 -2.47
N GLN A 312 19.98 0.94 -3.49
CA GLN A 312 20.06 -0.32 -4.23
C GLN A 312 18.66 -0.75 -4.75
N SER A 313 18.00 0.14 -5.47
CA SER A 313 16.59 0.00 -5.82
C SER A 313 16.33 0.20 -7.31
N ALA A 314 15.34 -0.56 -7.79
CA ALA A 314 14.71 -0.40 -9.09
C ALA A 314 14.08 0.98 -9.32
N GLY A 315 13.80 1.73 -8.25
CA GLY A 315 13.18 3.05 -8.26
C GLY A 315 11.67 3.01 -8.40
N MET A 316 11.11 3.79 -9.33
CA MET A 316 9.65 3.92 -9.48
C MET A 316 9.20 3.62 -10.89
N LEU A 317 8.03 3.02 -11.02
CA LEU A 317 7.35 2.79 -12.29
C LEU A 317 5.93 3.37 -12.21
N ILE A 318 5.69 4.44 -12.95
CA ILE A 318 4.38 5.06 -13.07
C ILE A 318 3.91 4.86 -14.52
N GLY A 319 2.95 3.97 -14.72
CA GLY A 319 2.61 3.44 -16.03
C GLY A 319 1.10 3.35 -16.31
N TYR A 320 0.78 3.03 -17.55
CA TYR A 320 -0.59 2.82 -18.01
C TYR A 320 -1.27 1.67 -17.28
N GLY A 321 -2.59 1.74 -17.18
CA GLY A 321 -3.40 0.54 -17.11
C GLY A 321 -3.32 -0.26 -18.41
N VAL A 322 -3.35 -1.59 -18.30
CA VAL A 322 -3.32 -2.47 -19.48
C VAL A 322 -4.37 -3.55 -19.36
N ILE A 323 -5.23 -3.66 -20.37
CA ILE A 323 -6.20 -4.76 -20.50
C ILE A 323 -5.99 -5.46 -21.83
N LYS A 324 -5.56 -6.73 -21.79
CA LYS A 324 -5.31 -7.56 -22.98
C LYS A 324 -4.40 -6.85 -24.00
N GLY A 325 -3.30 -6.28 -23.52
CA GLY A 325 -2.32 -5.54 -24.34
C GLY A 325 -2.76 -4.13 -24.77
N ARG A 326 -3.97 -3.68 -24.44
CA ARG A 326 -4.42 -2.32 -24.75
C ARG A 326 -4.10 -1.36 -23.62
N TYR A 327 -3.36 -0.29 -23.96
CA TYR A 327 -3.10 0.82 -23.05
C TYR A 327 -4.37 1.63 -22.78
N LEU A 328 -4.68 1.76 -21.49
CA LEU A 328 -5.80 2.47 -20.90
C LEU A 328 -5.30 3.27 -19.69
N SER A 329 -6.05 4.26 -19.24
CA SER A 329 -5.81 5.00 -17.99
C SER A 329 -4.32 5.36 -17.81
N ILE A 330 -3.84 6.39 -18.49
CA ILE A 330 -2.49 6.88 -18.20
C ILE A 330 -2.49 7.66 -16.87
N PRO A 331 -1.47 7.54 -16.01
CA PRO A 331 -1.40 8.33 -14.81
C PRO A 331 -1.45 9.84 -15.08
N GLN A 332 -2.22 10.55 -14.26
CA GLN A 332 -2.44 12.00 -14.39
C GLN A 332 -2.65 12.68 -13.03
N ASN A 333 -2.45 13.99 -12.97
CA ASN A 333 -2.70 14.82 -11.78
C ASN A 333 -1.91 14.38 -10.56
N PHE A 334 -0.59 14.38 -10.63
CA PHE A 334 0.23 13.92 -9.51
C PHE A 334 1.47 14.75 -9.23
N LYS A 335 1.97 14.58 -8.01
CA LYS A 335 3.20 15.20 -7.54
C LYS A 335 4.17 14.15 -7.01
N LEU A 336 5.42 14.22 -7.45
CA LEU A 336 6.57 13.57 -6.82
C LEU A 336 7.42 14.63 -6.12
N ASN A 337 7.75 14.41 -4.85
CA ASN A 337 8.57 15.35 -4.10
C ASN A 337 9.54 14.68 -3.13
N ASN A 338 10.73 15.26 -2.97
CA ASN A 338 11.76 14.82 -2.03
C ASN A 338 12.11 13.33 -2.25
N ILE A 339 12.63 13.02 -3.44
CA ILE A 339 12.95 11.66 -3.84
C ILE A 339 14.47 11.49 -3.91
N HIS A 340 15.00 10.53 -3.15
CA HIS A 340 16.41 10.18 -3.13
C HIS A 340 16.61 8.74 -3.57
N LEU A 341 17.49 8.51 -4.54
CA LEU A 341 17.83 7.18 -5.03
C LEU A 341 19.34 7.04 -5.19
N ASP A 342 19.95 6.09 -4.48
CA ASP A 342 21.37 5.80 -4.58
C ASP A 342 21.65 4.33 -4.95
N ASN A 343 22.15 4.13 -6.16
CA ASN A 343 22.62 2.84 -6.67
C ASN A 343 24.16 2.78 -6.81
N SER A 344 24.90 3.67 -6.14
CA SER A 344 26.37 3.72 -6.15
C SER A 344 27.03 2.36 -5.84
N GLN A 345 26.43 1.60 -4.92
CA GLN A 345 26.93 0.32 -4.41
C GLN A 345 26.46 -0.91 -5.20
N LEU A 346 25.83 -0.75 -6.36
CA LEU A 346 25.44 -1.87 -7.22
C LEU A 346 26.38 -2.00 -8.43
N ASP A 347 26.72 -3.24 -8.78
CA ASP A 347 27.41 -3.52 -10.04
C ASP A 347 26.42 -3.55 -11.20
N SER A 348 25.23 -4.12 -10.95
CA SER A 348 24.14 -4.18 -11.91
C SER A 348 23.47 -2.82 -12.11
N THR A 349 22.91 -2.64 -13.30
CA THR A 349 22.15 -1.44 -13.65
C THR A 349 20.68 -1.65 -13.32
N LEU A 350 20.07 -0.65 -12.69
CA LEU A 350 18.64 -0.58 -12.42
C LEU A 350 18.03 0.66 -13.09
N ARG A 351 16.73 0.60 -13.35
CA ARG A 351 15.96 1.58 -14.13
C ARG A 351 16.07 3.01 -13.58
N GLY A 352 15.76 3.20 -12.29
CA GLY A 352 15.52 4.51 -11.71
C GLY A 352 14.03 4.83 -11.73
N ILE A 353 13.65 6.01 -12.22
CA ILE A 353 12.25 6.46 -12.22
C ILE A 353 11.77 6.53 -13.66
N GLN A 354 10.76 5.74 -14.00
CA GLN A 354 10.11 5.79 -15.31
C GLN A 354 8.65 6.21 -15.14
N ILE A 355 8.23 7.23 -15.89
CA ILE A 355 6.91 7.84 -15.76
C ILE A 355 6.28 7.97 -17.12
N SER A 356 5.08 7.42 -17.29
CA SER A 356 4.17 7.75 -18.38
C SER A 356 3.05 8.64 -17.85
N SER A 357 2.85 9.83 -18.43
CA SER A 357 1.80 10.76 -17.99
C SER A 357 1.15 11.51 -19.14
N GLY A 358 -0.13 11.89 -19.01
CA GLY A 358 -0.88 12.46 -20.13
C GLY A 358 -2.34 12.82 -19.85
N ASN A 359 -3.07 13.02 -20.94
CA ASN A 359 -4.44 13.53 -21.14
C ASN A 359 -4.57 15.04 -21.18
N ALA A 360 -5.66 15.50 -21.81
CA ALA A 360 -6.16 16.87 -21.60
C ALA A 360 -6.52 17.03 -20.11
N THR A 361 -6.33 18.23 -19.55
CA THR A 361 -6.52 18.48 -18.11
C THR A 361 -5.68 17.59 -17.21
N SER A 362 -4.37 17.51 -17.47
CA SER A 362 -3.42 16.76 -16.64
C SER A 362 -2.28 17.62 -16.13
N PHE A 363 -1.95 17.45 -14.86
CA PHE A 363 -0.87 18.17 -14.18
C PHE A 363 0.15 17.19 -13.60
N VAL A 364 1.43 17.44 -13.84
CA VAL A 364 2.53 16.66 -13.25
C VAL A 364 3.59 17.61 -12.69
N ALA A 365 3.91 17.45 -11.42
CA ALA A 365 5.02 18.15 -10.77
C ALA A 365 6.02 17.16 -10.18
N ILE A 366 7.29 17.32 -10.54
CA ILE A 366 8.41 16.54 -10.03
C ILE A 366 9.38 17.54 -9.41
N THR A 367 9.56 17.47 -8.10
CA THR A 367 10.34 18.47 -7.35
C THR A 367 11.31 17.81 -6.38
N ASN A 368 12.51 18.37 -6.23
CA ASN A 368 13.52 17.93 -5.26
C ASN A 368 13.86 16.44 -5.42
N VAL A 369 14.50 16.10 -6.54
CA VAL A 369 14.90 14.72 -6.85
C VAL A 369 16.42 14.64 -6.92
N GLU A 370 17.02 13.71 -6.20
CA GLU A 370 18.43 13.35 -6.30
C GLU A 370 18.58 11.86 -6.63
N MET A 371 19.23 11.54 -7.75
CA MET A 371 19.43 10.16 -8.20
C MET A 371 20.87 9.92 -8.62
N ARG A 372 21.46 8.80 -8.16
CA ARG A 372 22.84 8.39 -8.50
C ARG A 372 22.84 6.99 -9.10
N ARG A 373 23.46 6.84 -10.27
CA ARG A 373 23.49 5.61 -11.09
C ARG A 373 22.07 5.10 -11.42
N ALA A 374 21.22 6.01 -11.85
CA ALA A 374 19.84 5.75 -12.22
C ALA A 374 19.35 6.80 -13.23
N THR A 375 18.37 6.43 -14.05
CA THR A 375 17.80 7.32 -15.06
C THR A 375 16.43 7.83 -14.63
N LEU A 376 16.18 9.13 -14.84
CA LEU A 376 14.84 9.69 -14.82
C LEU A 376 14.30 9.71 -16.24
N GLU A 377 13.24 8.96 -16.50
CA GLU A 377 12.66 8.77 -17.83
C GLU A 377 11.20 9.18 -17.85
N LEU A 378 10.88 10.17 -18.68
CA LEU A 378 9.55 10.73 -18.85
C LEU A 378 9.02 10.38 -20.23
N HIS A 379 7.88 9.71 -20.27
CA HIS A 379 7.16 9.35 -21.49
C HIS A 379 5.86 10.14 -21.55
N ASN A 380 5.50 10.49 -22.78
CA ASN A 380 4.25 11.14 -23.12
C ASN A 380 4.12 12.56 -22.55
N GLN A 381 3.09 13.28 -22.98
CA GLN A 381 2.94 14.71 -22.73
C GLN A 381 1.69 14.99 -21.89
N PRO A 382 1.82 15.28 -20.58
CA PRO A 382 0.72 15.87 -19.81
C PRO A 382 0.49 17.33 -20.25
N GLN A 383 -0.64 17.92 -19.82
CA GLN A 383 -0.94 19.31 -20.18
C GLN A 383 0.09 20.25 -19.55
N HIS A 384 0.37 20.10 -18.26
CA HIS A 384 1.42 20.86 -17.60
C HIS A 384 2.44 19.93 -16.93
N LEU A 385 3.71 20.09 -17.28
CA LEU A 385 4.83 19.37 -16.70
C LEU A 385 5.81 20.34 -16.04
N PHE A 386 6.06 20.15 -14.74
CA PHE A 386 7.01 20.92 -13.96
C PHE A 386 8.12 20.03 -13.43
N LEU A 387 9.36 20.39 -13.73
CA LEU A 387 10.56 19.83 -13.09
C LEU A 387 11.28 20.95 -12.35
N ARG A 388 11.54 20.74 -11.06
CA ARG A 388 12.26 21.70 -10.20
C ARG A 388 13.28 21.00 -9.31
N ASN A 389 14.49 21.51 -9.27
CA ASN A 389 15.56 21.01 -8.38
C ASN A 389 15.80 19.51 -8.59
N ILE A 390 16.20 19.16 -9.81
CA ILE A 390 16.40 17.78 -10.23
C ILE A 390 17.89 17.57 -10.45
N ASN A 391 18.49 16.63 -9.74
CA ASN A 391 19.89 16.25 -9.83
C ASN A 391 19.97 14.75 -10.13
N VAL A 392 20.28 14.39 -11.36
CA VAL A 392 20.34 12.98 -11.78
C VAL A 392 21.68 12.66 -12.42
N MET A 393 22.25 11.52 -12.05
CA MET A 393 23.50 11.02 -12.63
C MET A 393 23.36 9.56 -13.06
N GLN A 394 23.81 9.26 -14.28
CA GLN A 394 23.89 7.91 -14.83
C GLN A 394 25.24 7.68 -15.51
N LYS A 395 25.76 6.45 -15.45
CA LYS A 395 26.97 6.09 -16.19
C LYS A 395 26.74 6.19 -17.70
N SER A 396 27.65 6.83 -18.41
CA SER A 396 27.61 6.99 -19.88
C SER A 396 27.45 5.66 -20.62
N ALA A 397 28.11 4.61 -20.13
CA ALA A 397 28.02 3.24 -20.67
C ALA A 397 26.63 2.59 -20.52
N VAL A 398 25.78 3.10 -19.63
CA VAL A 398 24.40 2.64 -19.45
C VAL A 398 23.45 3.44 -20.34
N GLY A 399 23.65 4.75 -20.40
CA GLY A 399 22.85 5.67 -21.19
C GLY A 399 22.60 7.01 -20.49
N PRO A 400 21.66 7.81 -21.02
CA PRO A 400 21.33 9.13 -20.51
C PRO A 400 20.84 9.12 -19.05
N ALA A 401 21.20 10.14 -18.28
CA ALA A 401 20.70 10.35 -16.93
C ALA A 401 19.26 10.88 -16.91
N LEU A 402 18.90 11.68 -17.89
CA LEU A 402 17.55 12.18 -18.11
C LEU A 402 17.07 11.85 -19.52
N LYS A 403 15.88 11.26 -19.61
CA LYS A 403 15.21 10.97 -20.86
C LYS A 403 13.85 11.63 -20.91
N MET A 404 13.54 12.32 -21.99
CA MET A 404 12.23 12.92 -22.24
C MET A 404 11.75 12.50 -23.63
N HIS A 405 10.70 11.68 -23.65
CA HIS A 405 10.10 11.11 -24.85
C HIS A 405 8.67 11.62 -25.01
N PHE A 406 8.53 12.78 -25.65
CA PHE A 406 7.25 13.47 -25.84
C PHE A 406 6.63 13.23 -27.23
N ASP A 407 7.38 12.77 -28.24
CA ASP A 407 6.84 12.52 -29.58
C ASP A 407 6.37 11.08 -29.76
N LEU A 408 5.14 10.81 -29.34
CA LEU A 408 4.48 9.51 -29.52
C LEU A 408 3.47 9.50 -30.67
N ARG A 409 3.55 10.41 -31.64
CA ARG A 409 2.52 10.56 -32.70
C ARG A 409 2.34 9.33 -33.59
N LYS A 410 3.39 8.51 -33.73
CA LYS A 410 3.36 7.23 -34.49
C LYS A 410 3.09 6.01 -33.60
N ASP A 411 2.93 6.20 -32.30
CA ASP A 411 2.71 5.16 -31.31
C ASP A 411 1.24 5.20 -30.82
N VAL A 412 0.65 4.03 -30.57
CA VAL A 412 -0.74 3.92 -30.06
C VAL A 412 -0.95 4.64 -28.72
N ARG A 413 0.12 4.82 -27.94
CA ARG A 413 0.15 5.58 -26.68
C ARG A 413 0.04 7.08 -26.89
N GLY A 414 0.35 7.59 -28.10
CA GLY A 414 0.25 9.00 -28.44
C GLY A 414 -1.17 9.58 -28.34
N LYS A 415 -2.22 8.73 -28.33
CA LYS A 415 -3.61 9.17 -28.11
C LYS A 415 -3.80 9.89 -26.77
N PHE A 416 -2.93 9.64 -25.81
CA PHE A 416 -2.95 10.21 -24.47
C PHE A 416 -2.16 11.53 -24.37
N MET A 417 -1.55 12.04 -25.44
CA MET A 417 -0.85 13.32 -25.38
C MET A 417 -1.84 14.49 -25.23
N ALA A 418 -1.57 15.41 -24.32
CA ALA A 418 -2.21 16.72 -24.32
C ALA A 418 -1.84 17.48 -25.60
N LYS A 419 -2.81 18.13 -26.25
CA LYS A 419 -2.62 18.87 -27.51
C LYS A 419 -2.78 20.37 -27.36
N GLN A 420 -3.50 20.80 -26.33
CA GLN A 420 -3.85 22.19 -26.11
C GLN A 420 -3.26 22.67 -24.78
N ASP A 421 -2.85 23.93 -24.78
CA ASP A 421 -2.40 24.69 -23.62
C ASP A 421 -1.31 23.97 -22.85
N THR A 422 -0.36 23.41 -23.61
CA THR A 422 0.71 22.60 -23.06
C THR A 422 1.85 23.47 -22.54
N LEU A 423 2.29 23.19 -21.32
CA LEU A 423 3.36 23.91 -20.62
C LEU A 423 4.44 22.92 -20.18
N LEU A 424 5.66 23.17 -20.63
CA LEU A 424 6.87 22.57 -20.06
C LEU A 424 7.62 23.62 -19.25
N SER A 425 7.90 23.31 -17.99
CA SER A 425 8.62 24.21 -17.10
C SER A 425 9.75 23.48 -16.41
N LEU A 426 10.98 23.90 -16.69
CA LEU A 426 12.22 23.33 -16.14
C LEU A 426 12.97 24.42 -15.35
N ALA A 427 13.33 24.16 -14.09
CA ALA A 427 14.21 25.05 -13.34
C ALA A 427 15.15 24.27 -12.41
N ASN A 428 16.44 24.60 -12.41
CA ASN A 428 17.47 23.91 -11.64
C ASN A 428 17.48 22.40 -11.96
N VAL A 429 17.66 22.06 -13.22
CA VAL A 429 17.68 20.66 -13.70
C VAL A 429 19.09 20.32 -14.17
N HIS A 430 19.75 19.45 -13.43
CA HIS A 430 21.10 18.97 -13.68
C HIS A 430 21.06 17.47 -13.97
N ALA A 431 21.38 17.09 -15.21
CA ALA A 431 21.49 15.71 -15.64
C ALA A 431 22.89 15.45 -16.17
N VAL A 432 23.67 14.59 -15.51
CA VAL A 432 25.09 14.39 -15.82
C VAL A 432 25.50 12.93 -15.92
N ASN A 433 26.62 12.69 -16.60
CA ASN A 433 27.32 11.41 -16.51
C ASN A 433 28.32 11.39 -15.34
N GLU A 434 29.04 10.28 -15.19
CA GLU A 434 30.08 10.08 -14.18
C GLU A 434 31.25 11.08 -14.26
N ALA A 435 31.46 11.70 -15.43
CA ALA A 435 32.47 12.74 -15.65
C ALA A 435 31.92 14.16 -15.41
N GLY A 436 30.66 14.30 -14.97
CA GLY A 436 30.00 15.59 -14.76
C GLY A 436 29.54 16.29 -16.04
N GLN A 437 29.63 15.63 -17.20
CA GLN A 437 29.18 16.16 -18.48
C GLN A 437 27.67 15.99 -18.62
N SER A 438 27.02 16.89 -19.37
CA SER A 438 25.59 16.77 -19.68
C SER A 438 25.23 15.39 -20.25
N SER A 439 24.17 14.79 -19.73
CA SER A 439 23.70 13.45 -20.10
C SER A 439 22.19 13.42 -20.23
N VAL A 440 21.70 13.83 -21.40
CA VAL A 440 20.28 13.91 -21.72
C VAL A 440 19.96 13.28 -23.08
N ASP A 441 18.76 12.73 -23.20
CA ASP A 441 18.15 12.33 -24.46
C ASP A 441 16.70 12.86 -24.50
N ILE A 442 16.46 13.80 -25.42
CA ILE A 442 15.19 14.51 -25.54
C ILE A 442 14.78 14.43 -27.00
N ASP A 443 13.67 13.75 -27.29
CA ASP A 443 13.25 13.48 -28.66
C ASP A 443 12.73 14.75 -29.37
N ARG A 444 11.82 15.49 -28.71
CA ARG A 444 11.20 16.71 -29.23
C ARG A 444 10.57 17.50 -28.09
N VAL A 445 10.59 18.83 -28.21
CA VAL A 445 9.80 19.73 -27.36
C VAL A 445 8.79 20.50 -28.21
N ASN A 446 7.53 20.05 -28.20
CA ASN A 446 6.41 20.64 -28.93
C ASN A 446 5.34 21.27 -28.01
N HIS A 447 5.68 21.54 -26.74
CA HIS A 447 4.80 22.26 -25.82
C HIS A 447 4.55 23.68 -26.32
N LYS A 448 3.35 24.23 -26.15
CA LYS A 448 3.00 25.60 -26.58
C LYS A 448 3.83 26.64 -25.82
N VAL A 449 3.97 26.45 -24.51
CA VAL A 449 4.78 27.29 -23.62
C VAL A 449 5.92 26.47 -23.07
N VAL A 450 7.13 27.01 -23.14
CA VAL A 450 8.36 26.37 -22.64
C VAL A 450 9.13 27.40 -21.82
N ASN A 451 9.24 27.14 -20.52
CA ASN A 451 9.98 27.99 -19.58
C ASN A 451 11.19 27.19 -19.05
N VAL A 452 12.39 27.71 -19.26
CA VAL A 452 13.64 27.03 -18.89
C VAL A 452 14.54 28.00 -18.15
N GLU A 453 15.00 27.61 -16.98
CA GLU A 453 15.92 28.37 -16.15
C GLU A 453 16.96 27.42 -15.53
N ALA A 454 18.23 27.81 -15.49
CA ALA A 454 19.29 27.06 -14.80
C ALA A 454 19.31 25.54 -15.11
N VAL A 455 19.49 25.19 -16.38
CA VAL A 455 19.68 23.80 -16.84
C VAL A 455 21.10 23.61 -17.40
N ASN A 456 21.67 22.41 -17.31
CA ASN A 456 23.02 22.11 -17.82
C ASN A 456 23.04 21.51 -19.24
N PHE A 457 21.94 21.59 -19.97
CA PHE A 457 21.77 21.03 -21.32
C PHE A 457 20.95 21.95 -22.21
N GLN A 458 21.01 21.71 -23.52
CA GLN A 458 20.17 22.40 -24.50
C GLN A 458 18.93 21.56 -24.83
N LEU A 459 17.80 22.22 -25.06
CA LEU A 459 16.61 21.56 -25.60
C LEU A 459 16.72 21.45 -27.13
N PRO A 460 16.12 20.42 -27.75
CA PRO A 460 16.02 20.33 -29.20
C PRO A 460 15.32 21.55 -29.80
N GLU A 461 15.74 21.98 -31.00
CA GLU A 461 15.10 23.07 -31.71
C GLU A 461 13.62 22.75 -31.99
N ARG A 462 12.76 23.76 -31.88
CA ARG A 462 11.35 23.63 -32.26
C ARG A 462 11.28 23.43 -33.77
N VAL A 463 11.01 22.21 -34.20
CA VAL A 463 10.54 21.96 -35.57
C VAL A 463 9.15 22.58 -35.68
N LEU A 464 9.08 23.74 -36.34
CA LEU A 464 7.86 24.51 -36.62
C LEU A 464 6.83 23.68 -37.40
#